data_AF-A0A1Z5RQU0-F1
#
_entry.id   AF-A0A1Z5RQU0-F1
#
_cell.length_a   1.000
_cell.length_b   1.000
_cell.length_c   1.000
_cell.angle_alpha   90.00
_cell.angle_beta   90.00
_cell.angle_gamma   90.00
#
_symmetry.space_group_name_H-M   'P 1'
#
loop_
_entity.id
_entity.type
_entity.pdbx_description
1 polymer ?
#
loop_
_entity_poly.entity_id
_entity_poly.type
_entity_poly.pdbx_seq_one_letter_code
_entity_poly.pdbx_strand_id
1 'polypeptide(L)'
;MAAAENKRPRLSSRAEKKPSRKEILERKKATDELIRKAVAVKDHLAQFSDFHKYQRNGLSVYLESGRGHQLTLPMRKYIQNLLKVNMEEAYGAEWPSQEKVKRREMVVPEARYIFVKQYSNGFITEKSMKEGTEVEHMHAACTESCLLGFVHYRFVVEEELPVLYVYELQMEPSAQGKGLGKFMMQLIEQIACKNQMGAVMLTVQKANTQAIAFYTKLRYVISSTSPSRVDPQIGLDKSYEILCKTFDSEAKSKLERQATDEPRQKQPRQWHWPEKHQLERGDAQRLPTASAGFGGERRLLLLLLLLLCRGDVLGDTASILPSHRSRRSHNREALMATAENKRPRLSSRAEKKPRLYL
;
A
#
# COMPACT_ATOMS: atom_id res chain seq x y z
N MET A 1 43.10 54.55 -12.62
CA MET A 1 42.73 53.39 -11.79
C MET A 1 41.22 53.25 -11.84
N ALA A 2 40.73 52.27 -12.60
CA ALA A 2 39.29 51.99 -12.76
C ALA A 2 38.81 51.09 -11.60
N ALA A 3 37.75 51.50 -10.91
CA ALA A 3 37.07 50.66 -9.93
C ALA A 3 35.80 50.07 -10.57
N ALA A 4 35.84 48.77 -10.85
CA ALA A 4 34.70 48.01 -11.35
C ALA A 4 33.76 47.64 -10.19
N GLU A 5 32.55 48.20 -10.18
CA GLU A 5 31.48 47.76 -9.27
C GLU A 5 30.93 46.40 -9.70
N ASN A 6 31.21 45.39 -8.89
CA ASN A 6 30.72 44.04 -9.07
C ASN A 6 29.27 43.91 -8.54
N LYS A 7 28.27 44.17 -9.39
CA LYS A 7 26.85 43.95 -9.07
C LYS A 7 26.51 42.46 -9.15
N ARG A 8 26.43 41.80 -7.98
CA ARG A 8 25.86 40.44 -7.83
C ARG A 8 24.39 40.42 -8.32
N PRO A 9 23.98 39.44 -9.13
CA PRO A 9 22.58 39.29 -9.53
C PRO A 9 21.74 38.86 -8.31
N ARG A 10 20.67 39.61 -8.02
CA ARG A 10 19.67 39.23 -7.03
C ARG A 10 18.90 38.02 -7.54
N LEU A 11 19.13 36.85 -6.95
CA LEU A 11 18.26 35.69 -7.10
C LEU A 11 16.90 36.03 -6.48
N SER A 12 15.93 36.41 -7.32
CA SER A 12 14.54 36.54 -6.90
C SER A 12 14.01 35.14 -6.61
N SER A 13 13.77 34.84 -5.34
CA SER A 13 12.98 33.67 -4.95
C SER A 13 11.59 33.81 -5.57
N ARG A 14 11.29 32.97 -6.57
CA ARG A 14 9.98 32.92 -7.21
C ARG A 14 9.03 32.28 -6.20
N ALA A 15 8.42 33.10 -5.34
CA ALA A 15 7.37 32.65 -4.43
C ALA A 15 6.24 32.03 -5.27
N GLU A 16 6.07 30.72 -5.15
CA GLU A 16 5.00 29.99 -5.82
C GLU A 16 3.66 30.57 -5.35
N LYS A 17 2.93 31.19 -6.28
CA LYS A 17 1.59 31.72 -5.98
C LYS A 17 0.68 30.54 -5.67
N LYS A 18 0.07 30.55 -4.48
CA LYS A 18 -0.93 29.55 -4.12
C LYS A 18 -2.08 29.56 -5.15
N PRO A 19 -2.49 28.40 -5.67
CA PRO A 19 -3.52 28.32 -6.70
C PRO A 19 -4.86 28.84 -6.15
N SER A 20 -5.63 29.48 -7.02
CA SER A 20 -6.98 29.95 -6.70
C SER A 20 -7.93 28.76 -6.48
N ARG A 21 -8.98 28.96 -5.68
CA ARG A 21 -10.01 27.94 -5.46
C ARG A 21 -10.63 27.43 -6.77
N LYS A 22 -10.75 28.31 -7.78
CA LYS A 22 -11.25 27.96 -9.12
C LYS A 22 -10.30 27.00 -9.82
N GLU A 23 -9.00 27.27 -9.82
CA GLU A 23 -7.99 26.39 -10.44
C GLU A 23 -7.93 25.02 -9.77
N ILE A 24 -7.98 24.94 -8.44
CA ILE A 24 -8.02 23.66 -7.71
C ILE A 24 -9.23 22.83 -8.13
N LEU A 25 -10.41 23.45 -8.23
CA LEU A 25 -11.63 22.76 -8.63
C LEU A 25 -11.55 22.25 -10.07
N GLU A 26 -11.04 23.06 -11.00
CA GLU A 26 -10.88 22.66 -12.41
C GLU A 26 -9.84 21.54 -12.57
N ARG A 27 -8.71 21.61 -11.86
CA ARG A 27 -7.71 20.53 -11.86
C ARG A 27 -8.31 19.22 -11.35
N LYS A 28 -9.06 19.27 -10.25
CA LYS A 28 -9.74 18.09 -9.72
C LYS A 28 -10.72 17.49 -10.74
N LYS A 29 -11.55 18.31 -11.38
CA LYS A 29 -12.48 17.85 -12.43
C LYS A 29 -11.74 17.20 -13.61
N ALA A 30 -10.62 17.80 -14.04
CA ALA A 30 -9.81 17.25 -15.11
C ALA A 30 -9.24 15.88 -14.73
N THR A 31 -8.72 15.73 -13.51
CA THR A 31 -8.25 14.44 -12.98
C THR A 31 -9.38 13.41 -12.91
N ASP A 32 -10.54 13.76 -12.36
CA ASP A 32 -11.70 12.86 -12.26
C ASP A 32 -12.17 12.40 -13.67
N GLU A 33 -12.13 13.29 -14.66
CA GLU A 33 -12.48 12.97 -16.04
C GLU A 33 -11.45 12.02 -16.70
N LEU A 34 -10.15 12.17 -16.42
CA LEU A 34 -9.13 11.22 -16.87
C LEU A 34 -9.37 9.82 -16.31
N ILE A 35 -9.65 9.71 -15.01
CA ILE A 35 -9.99 8.43 -14.37
C ILE A 35 -11.24 7.82 -15.00
N ARG A 36 -12.30 8.63 -15.19
CA ARG A 36 -13.54 8.17 -15.81
C ARG A 36 -13.31 7.61 -17.22
N LYS A 37 -12.51 8.31 -18.04
CA LYS A 37 -12.14 7.86 -19.39
C LYS A 37 -11.36 6.54 -19.34
N ALA A 38 -10.35 6.45 -18.47
CA ALA A 38 -9.53 5.25 -18.32
C ALA A 38 -10.34 4.03 -17.86
N VAL A 39 -11.26 4.22 -16.92
CA VAL A 39 -12.16 3.18 -16.41
C VAL A 39 -13.17 2.71 -17.47
N ALA A 40 -13.61 3.61 -18.36
CA ALA A 40 -14.58 3.31 -19.40
C ALA A 40 -14.03 2.40 -20.52
N VAL A 41 -12.70 2.35 -20.69
CA VAL A 41 -12.06 1.44 -21.66
C VAL A 41 -12.44 -0.01 -21.34
N LYS A 42 -12.92 -0.73 -22.36
CA LYS A 42 -13.38 -2.11 -22.22
C LYS A 42 -12.24 -3.08 -21.98
N ASP A 43 -11.23 -2.99 -22.84
CA ASP A 43 -10.07 -3.85 -22.87
C ASP A 43 -8.81 -2.97 -23.03
N HIS A 44 -8.00 -2.89 -21.98
CA HIS A 44 -6.75 -2.12 -22.02
C HIS A 44 -5.64 -2.84 -22.80
N LEU A 45 -5.69 -4.17 -22.89
CA LEU A 45 -4.68 -4.98 -23.59
C LEU A 45 -4.79 -4.88 -25.11
N ALA A 46 -6.00 -4.71 -25.64
CA ALA A 46 -6.29 -4.72 -27.08
C ALA A 46 -5.40 -3.77 -27.92
N GLN A 47 -4.91 -2.69 -27.33
CA GLN A 47 -4.06 -1.69 -28.01
C GLN A 47 -2.56 -2.05 -28.03
N PHE A 48 -2.17 -3.16 -27.41
CA PHE A 48 -0.78 -3.56 -27.20
C PHE A 48 -0.51 -4.94 -27.80
N SER A 49 -0.53 -5.03 -29.14
CA SER A 49 -0.30 -6.29 -29.89
C SER A 49 0.91 -7.07 -29.40
N ASP A 50 2.02 -6.38 -29.14
CA ASP A 50 3.31 -6.95 -28.73
C ASP A 50 3.26 -7.64 -27.36
N PHE A 51 2.24 -7.31 -26.56
CA PHE A 51 2.04 -7.87 -25.23
C PHE A 51 1.08 -9.06 -25.20
N HIS A 52 0.38 -9.37 -26.29
CA HIS A 52 -0.60 -10.46 -26.30
C HIS A 52 0.03 -11.84 -26.10
N LYS A 53 1.34 -11.98 -26.38
CA LYS A 53 2.06 -13.25 -26.32
C LYS A 53 3.42 -13.06 -25.65
N TYR A 54 3.85 -14.07 -24.92
CA TYR A 54 5.18 -14.14 -24.34
C TYR A 54 5.77 -15.53 -24.52
N GLN A 55 6.87 -15.62 -25.28
CA GLN A 55 7.54 -16.87 -25.57
C GLN A 55 9.05 -16.75 -25.30
N ARG A 56 9.46 -16.97 -24.05
CA ARG A 56 10.87 -16.87 -23.60
C ARG A 56 11.11 -17.79 -22.41
N ASN A 57 12.36 -18.22 -22.22
CA ASN A 57 12.82 -18.96 -21.03
C ASN A 57 11.96 -20.20 -20.71
N GLY A 58 11.53 -20.94 -21.74
CA GLY A 58 10.70 -22.14 -21.60
C GLY A 58 9.24 -21.87 -21.21
N LEU A 59 8.75 -20.62 -21.29
CA LEU A 59 7.33 -20.29 -21.22
C LEU A 59 6.80 -19.94 -22.60
N SER A 60 5.59 -20.40 -22.88
CA SER A 60 4.77 -19.95 -24.00
C SER A 60 3.38 -19.63 -23.46
N VAL A 61 3.05 -18.35 -23.39
CA VAL A 61 1.81 -17.86 -22.77
C VAL A 61 1.17 -16.77 -23.63
N TYR A 62 -0.12 -16.55 -23.42
CA TYR A 62 -0.87 -15.40 -23.93
C TYR A 62 -1.55 -14.66 -22.78
N LEU A 63 -1.88 -13.39 -23.05
CA LEU A 63 -2.54 -12.52 -22.09
C LEU A 63 -4.02 -12.35 -22.43
N GLU A 64 -4.85 -12.27 -21.39
CA GLU A 64 -6.29 -12.07 -21.52
C GLU A 64 -6.78 -11.01 -20.52
N SER A 65 -7.58 -10.06 -21.00
CA SER A 65 -8.19 -9.04 -20.15
C SER A 65 -9.39 -9.56 -19.37
N GLY A 66 -9.56 -9.06 -18.15
CA GLY A 66 -10.71 -9.38 -17.31
C GLY A 66 -11.15 -8.24 -16.39
N ARG A 67 -12.30 -8.43 -15.74
CA ARG A 67 -12.91 -7.44 -14.84
C ARG A 67 -13.37 -8.10 -13.55
N GLY A 68 -13.14 -7.44 -12.42
CA GLY A 68 -13.43 -8.00 -11.09
C GLY A 68 -14.88 -8.44 -10.89
N HIS A 69 -15.82 -7.57 -11.26
CA HIS A 69 -17.25 -7.87 -11.15
C HIS A 69 -17.75 -8.96 -12.13
N GLN A 70 -16.92 -9.39 -13.09
CA GLN A 70 -17.23 -10.42 -14.07
C GLN A 70 -16.46 -11.72 -13.84
N LEU A 71 -15.71 -11.82 -12.73
CA LEU A 71 -14.95 -13.03 -12.42
C LEU A 71 -15.86 -14.21 -12.10
N THR A 72 -15.66 -15.31 -12.82
CA THR A 72 -16.32 -16.58 -12.56
C THR A 72 -15.93 -17.11 -11.16
N LEU A 73 -16.73 -18.02 -10.60
CA LEU A 73 -16.39 -18.67 -9.32
C LEU A 73 -15.02 -19.40 -9.37
N PRO A 74 -14.70 -20.17 -10.43
CA PRO A 74 -13.39 -20.79 -10.57
C PRO A 74 -12.23 -19.78 -10.58
N MET A 75 -12.34 -18.72 -11.37
CA MET A 75 -11.31 -17.67 -11.45
C MET A 75 -11.09 -16.99 -10.10
N ARG A 76 -12.17 -16.70 -9.36
CA ARG A 76 -12.07 -16.15 -7.99
C ARG A 76 -11.33 -17.10 -7.06
N LYS A 77 -11.62 -18.40 -7.14
CA LYS A 77 -10.93 -19.42 -6.32
C LYS A 77 -9.46 -19.53 -6.69
N TYR A 78 -9.12 -19.49 -7.98
CA TYR A 78 -7.74 -19.47 -8.46
C TYR A 78 -6.98 -18.26 -7.89
N ILE A 79 -7.49 -17.05 -8.06
CA ILE A 79 -6.87 -15.82 -7.56
C ILE A 79 -6.68 -15.88 -6.04
N GLN A 80 -7.70 -16.32 -5.29
CA GLN A 80 -7.62 -16.45 -3.82
C GLN A 80 -6.55 -17.46 -3.39
N ASN A 81 -6.49 -18.61 -4.04
CA ASN A 81 -5.53 -19.65 -3.73
C ASN A 81 -4.10 -19.20 -4.03
N LEU A 82 -3.87 -18.62 -5.22
CA LEU A 82 -2.53 -18.14 -5.60
C LEU A 82 -2.06 -17.00 -4.68
N LEU A 83 -2.96 -16.07 -4.33
CA LEU A 83 -2.66 -15.02 -3.34
C LEU A 83 -2.27 -15.63 -2.00
N LYS A 84 -3.02 -16.63 -1.52
CA LYS A 84 -2.70 -17.30 -0.25
C LYS A 84 -1.31 -17.93 -0.29
N VAL A 85 -1.03 -18.75 -1.30
CA VAL A 85 0.26 -19.44 -1.44
C VAL A 85 1.42 -18.44 -1.47
N ASN A 86 1.27 -17.33 -2.19
CA ASN A 86 2.37 -16.39 -2.37
C ASN A 86 2.52 -15.35 -1.25
N MET A 87 1.44 -15.00 -0.54
CA MET A 87 1.41 -13.83 0.34
C MET A 87 1.17 -14.15 1.81
N GLU A 88 0.73 -15.36 2.17
CA GLU A 88 0.46 -15.72 3.58
C GLU A 88 1.70 -15.54 4.46
N GLU A 89 2.87 -15.97 4.00
CA GLU A 89 4.14 -15.79 4.72
C GLU A 89 4.49 -14.31 4.90
N ALA A 90 4.36 -13.51 3.83
CA ALA A 90 4.72 -12.10 3.86
C ALA A 90 3.84 -11.24 4.78
N TYR A 91 2.56 -11.61 4.94
CA TYR A 91 1.63 -10.94 5.86
C TYR A 91 1.66 -11.54 7.27
N GLY A 92 2.11 -12.78 7.44
CA GLY A 92 2.17 -13.47 8.74
C GLY A 92 0.83 -13.43 9.48
N ALA A 93 0.85 -12.92 10.72
CA ALA A 93 -0.34 -12.86 11.58
C ALA A 93 -1.47 -11.97 11.03
N GLU A 94 -1.17 -11.03 10.13
CA GLU A 94 -2.17 -10.15 9.53
C GLU A 94 -2.96 -10.84 8.40
N TRP A 95 -2.46 -11.95 7.85
CA TRP A 95 -3.01 -12.60 6.68
C TRP A 95 -4.52 -12.90 6.77
N PRO A 96 -5.07 -13.49 7.85
CA PRO A 96 -6.51 -13.80 7.92
C PRO A 96 -7.41 -12.56 7.82
N SER A 97 -6.93 -11.40 8.29
CA SER A 97 -7.66 -10.13 8.17
C SER A 97 -7.54 -9.55 6.76
N GLN A 98 -6.34 -9.58 6.19
CA GLN A 98 -6.04 -9.05 4.87
C GLN A 98 -6.68 -9.89 3.77
N GLU A 99 -6.71 -11.21 3.90
CA GLU A 99 -7.38 -12.11 2.97
C GLU A 99 -8.86 -11.74 2.79
N LYS A 100 -9.56 -11.38 3.88
CA LYS A 100 -10.96 -10.92 3.83
C LYS A 100 -11.10 -9.59 3.09
N VAL A 101 -10.13 -8.69 3.21
CA VAL A 101 -10.09 -7.41 2.48
C VAL A 101 -9.85 -7.69 1.00
N LYS A 102 -8.82 -8.48 0.66
CA LYS A 102 -8.46 -8.84 -0.71
C LYS A 102 -9.59 -9.56 -1.45
N ARG A 103 -10.35 -10.43 -0.79
CA ARG A 103 -11.55 -11.07 -1.36
C ARG A 103 -12.63 -10.06 -1.77
N ARG A 104 -12.80 -8.98 -1.01
CA ARG A 104 -13.75 -7.90 -1.35
C ARG A 104 -13.20 -7.01 -2.46
N GLU A 105 -11.92 -6.68 -2.40
CA GLU A 105 -11.26 -5.85 -3.41
C GLU A 105 -11.22 -6.49 -4.80
N MET A 106 -11.15 -7.83 -4.87
CA MET A 106 -11.06 -8.58 -6.12
C MET A 106 -12.27 -8.40 -7.03
N VAL A 107 -13.47 -8.20 -6.47
CA VAL A 107 -14.73 -8.25 -7.22
C VAL A 107 -15.37 -6.89 -7.46
N VAL A 108 -14.71 -5.80 -7.05
CA VAL A 108 -15.30 -4.45 -7.22
C VAL A 108 -15.40 -4.08 -8.71
N PRO A 109 -16.36 -3.23 -9.11
CA PRO A 109 -16.54 -2.83 -10.50
C PRO A 109 -15.31 -2.20 -11.16
N GLU A 110 -14.47 -1.52 -10.38
CA GLU A 110 -13.26 -0.81 -10.81
C GLU A 110 -12.06 -1.74 -11.00
N ALA A 111 -12.12 -2.97 -10.47
CA ALA A 111 -11.02 -3.92 -10.58
C ALA A 111 -10.84 -4.36 -12.05
N ARG A 112 -9.64 -4.18 -12.57
CA ARG A 112 -9.19 -4.63 -13.89
C ARG A 112 -8.13 -5.70 -13.72
N TYR A 113 -8.16 -6.70 -14.60
CA TYR A 113 -7.24 -7.83 -14.58
C TYR A 113 -6.59 -8.00 -15.95
N ILE A 114 -5.31 -8.34 -15.97
CA ILE A 114 -4.71 -9.08 -17.08
C ILE A 114 -4.29 -10.44 -16.55
N PHE A 115 -4.81 -11.51 -17.14
CA PHE A 115 -4.50 -12.89 -16.84
C PHE A 115 -3.40 -13.40 -17.76
N VAL A 116 -2.54 -14.26 -17.22
CA VAL A 116 -1.54 -15.00 -17.99
C VAL A 116 -2.03 -16.43 -18.15
N LYS A 117 -2.22 -16.87 -19.39
CA LYS A 117 -2.62 -18.24 -19.72
C LYS A 117 -1.54 -18.92 -20.55
N GLN A 118 -1.16 -20.13 -20.14
CA GLN A 118 -0.30 -20.99 -20.92
C GLN A 118 -1.03 -21.46 -22.17
N TYR A 119 -0.32 -21.52 -23.29
CA TYR A 119 -0.82 -22.34 -24.39
C TYR A 119 -0.86 -23.77 -23.89
N SER A 120 -2.02 -24.42 -23.99
CA SER A 120 -2.07 -25.87 -23.95
C SER A 120 -1.16 -26.32 -25.09
N ASN A 121 0.05 -26.79 -24.78
CA ASN A 121 0.69 -27.71 -25.70
C ASN A 121 -0.35 -28.80 -25.87
N GLY A 122 -0.92 -28.93 -27.07
CA GLY A 122 -1.73 -30.11 -27.39
C GLY A 122 -0.95 -31.30 -26.87
N PHE A 123 -1.58 -32.16 -26.08
CA PHE A 123 -0.97 -33.36 -25.56
C PHE A 123 -0.43 -34.17 -26.75
N ILE A 124 0.83 -33.95 -27.13
CA ILE A 124 1.63 -34.98 -27.77
C ILE A 124 2.28 -35.69 -26.60
N THR A 125 1.46 -36.48 -25.90
CA THR A 125 1.99 -37.68 -25.29
C THR A 125 2.52 -38.52 -26.45
N GLU A 126 3.84 -38.52 -26.63
CA GLU A 126 4.55 -39.57 -27.36
C GLU A 126 4.40 -40.91 -26.61
N LYS A 127 3.16 -41.38 -26.47
CA LYS A 127 2.80 -42.73 -26.07
C LYS A 127 1.46 -43.07 -26.70
N SER A 128 1.47 -43.25 -28.01
CA SER A 128 0.80 -44.37 -28.70
C SER A 128 0.89 -44.15 -30.20
N MET A 129 1.97 -44.66 -30.82
CA MET A 129 1.74 -45.38 -32.07
C MET A 129 0.89 -46.59 -31.72
N LYS A 130 -0.44 -46.49 -31.82
CA LYS A 130 -1.32 -47.53 -32.35
C LYS A 130 -2.57 -46.86 -32.91
N GLU A 131 -2.85 -47.26 -34.14
CA GLU A 131 -3.62 -46.62 -35.18
C GLU A 131 -5.12 -46.84 -35.01
N GLY A 132 -5.91 -45.85 -35.46
CA GLY A 132 -7.31 -46.05 -35.84
C GLY A 132 -8.33 -45.94 -34.71
N THR A 133 -8.71 -44.73 -34.34
CA THR A 133 -10.10 -44.37 -33.99
C THR A 133 -10.24 -42.86 -34.15
N GLU A 134 -11.11 -42.41 -35.05
CA GLU A 134 -11.54 -41.02 -35.13
C GLU A 134 -12.24 -40.66 -33.81
N VAL A 135 -11.52 -39.97 -32.93
CA VAL A 135 -12.11 -39.40 -31.72
C VAL A 135 -12.39 -37.94 -32.03
N GLU A 136 -13.69 -37.66 -32.23
CA GLU A 136 -14.25 -36.33 -32.35
C GLU A 136 -13.58 -35.37 -31.37
N HIS A 137 -13.25 -34.18 -31.90
CA HIS A 137 -12.69 -33.06 -31.16
C HIS A 137 -13.60 -32.63 -30.00
N MET A 138 -13.52 -33.35 -28.87
CA MET A 138 -13.99 -32.84 -27.60
C MET A 138 -13.04 -31.71 -27.20
N HIS A 139 -13.46 -30.48 -27.51
CA HIS A 139 -13.04 -29.27 -26.84
C HIS A 139 -13.31 -29.41 -25.33
N ALA A 140 -12.44 -30.15 -24.64
CA ALA A 140 -12.51 -30.36 -23.21
C ALA A 140 -11.99 -29.09 -22.52
N ALA A 141 -12.92 -28.40 -21.87
CA ALA A 141 -12.72 -27.19 -21.09
C ALA A 141 -11.51 -27.28 -20.16
N CYS A 142 -10.46 -26.51 -20.47
CA CYS A 142 -9.40 -26.18 -19.53
C CYS A 142 -9.22 -24.66 -19.47
N THR A 143 -10.24 -23.97 -18.95
CA THR A 143 -10.16 -22.51 -18.78
C THR A 143 -9.25 -22.11 -17.61
N GLU A 144 -8.98 -23.01 -16.66
CA GLU A 144 -8.30 -22.69 -15.39
C GLU A 144 -6.94 -23.36 -15.21
N SER A 145 -6.71 -24.57 -15.75
CA SER A 145 -5.42 -25.29 -15.62
C SER A 145 -4.28 -24.66 -16.44
N CYS A 146 -4.62 -23.71 -17.31
CA CYS A 146 -3.66 -22.93 -18.07
C CYS A 146 -3.25 -21.63 -17.37
N LEU A 147 -3.90 -21.22 -16.27
CA LEU A 147 -3.57 -19.94 -15.63
C LEU A 147 -2.22 -20.03 -14.92
N LEU A 148 -1.32 -19.10 -15.26
CA LEU A 148 0.03 -19.02 -14.68
C LEU A 148 0.26 -17.76 -13.85
N GLY A 149 -0.74 -16.87 -13.78
CA GLY A 149 -0.69 -15.68 -12.97
C GLY A 149 -1.63 -14.59 -13.46
N PHE A 150 -1.59 -13.46 -12.77
CA PHE A 150 -2.41 -12.30 -13.09
C PHE A 150 -1.78 -11.01 -12.55
N VAL A 151 -2.26 -9.89 -13.07
CA VAL A 151 -2.12 -8.56 -12.45
C VAL A 151 -3.49 -7.96 -12.23
N HIS A 152 -3.73 -7.42 -11.04
CA HIS A 152 -4.92 -6.68 -10.64
C HIS A 152 -4.55 -5.21 -10.47
N TYR A 153 -5.23 -4.33 -11.20
CA TYR A 153 -4.98 -2.90 -11.13
C TYR A 153 -6.28 -2.09 -11.19
N ARG A 154 -6.16 -0.80 -10.81
CA ARG A 154 -7.24 0.19 -10.89
C ARG A 154 -6.67 1.55 -11.28
N PHE A 155 -7.54 2.41 -11.82
CA PHE A 155 -7.25 3.83 -11.99
C PHE A 155 -7.84 4.58 -10.80
N VAL A 156 -7.00 5.33 -10.08
CA VAL A 156 -7.38 6.04 -8.86
C VAL A 156 -6.70 7.41 -8.81
N VAL A 157 -7.14 8.25 -7.89
CA VAL A 157 -6.51 9.55 -7.63
C VAL A 157 -5.69 9.46 -6.34
N GLU A 158 -4.39 9.71 -6.44
CA GLU A 158 -3.44 9.75 -5.31
C GLU A 158 -2.71 11.10 -5.33
N GLU A 159 -2.66 11.83 -4.20
CA GLU A 159 -2.07 13.18 -4.11
C GLU A 159 -2.53 14.14 -5.24
N GLU A 160 -3.83 14.06 -5.58
CA GLU A 160 -4.51 14.83 -6.65
C GLU A 160 -4.06 14.45 -8.07
N LEU A 161 -3.25 13.41 -8.23
CA LEU A 161 -2.76 12.91 -9.50
C LEU A 161 -3.56 11.69 -9.95
N PRO A 162 -3.87 11.57 -11.25
CA PRO A 162 -4.39 10.33 -11.80
C PRO A 162 -3.27 9.28 -11.85
N VAL A 163 -3.47 8.14 -11.21
CA VAL A 163 -2.48 7.05 -11.16
C VAL A 163 -3.10 5.70 -11.52
N LEU A 164 -2.27 4.79 -12.03
CA LEU A 164 -2.60 3.38 -12.11
C LEU A 164 -2.04 2.68 -10.86
N TYR A 165 -2.91 2.15 -10.02
CA TYR A 165 -2.52 1.44 -8.81
C TYR A 165 -2.57 -0.08 -9.03
N VAL A 166 -1.45 -0.76 -8.86
CA VAL A 166 -1.35 -2.23 -8.90
C VAL A 166 -1.64 -2.76 -7.50
N TYR A 167 -2.76 -3.47 -7.38
CA TYR A 167 -3.20 -4.09 -6.13
C TYR A 167 -2.49 -5.41 -5.91
N GLU A 168 -2.36 -6.22 -6.97
CA GLU A 168 -1.73 -7.53 -6.92
C GLU A 168 -0.99 -7.83 -8.22
N LEU A 169 0.20 -8.44 -8.12
CA LEU A 169 0.92 -9.08 -9.21
C LEU A 169 1.35 -10.45 -8.71
N GLN A 170 0.75 -11.50 -9.25
CA GLN A 170 0.93 -12.86 -8.73
C GLN A 170 1.19 -13.83 -9.86
N MET A 171 2.24 -14.63 -9.73
CA MET A 171 2.61 -15.66 -10.70
C MET A 171 2.73 -17.01 -9.98
N GLU A 172 2.33 -18.08 -10.67
CA GLU A 172 2.60 -19.45 -10.23
C GLU A 172 4.10 -19.66 -10.03
N PRO A 173 4.54 -20.41 -9.00
CA PRO A 173 5.97 -20.67 -8.76
C PRO A 173 6.71 -21.21 -9.99
N SER A 174 6.04 -22.04 -10.80
CA SER A 174 6.59 -22.61 -12.05
C SER A 174 6.85 -21.58 -13.16
N ALA A 175 6.22 -20.40 -13.09
CA ALA A 175 6.36 -19.30 -14.04
C ALA A 175 7.26 -18.14 -13.53
N GLN A 176 7.66 -18.17 -12.26
CA GLN A 176 8.55 -17.18 -11.65
C GLN A 176 9.99 -17.31 -12.15
N GLY A 177 10.78 -16.25 -12.00
CA GLY A 177 12.19 -16.22 -12.42
C GLY A 177 12.42 -16.21 -13.94
N LYS A 178 11.37 -16.34 -14.75
CA LYS A 178 11.46 -16.45 -16.21
C LYS A 178 11.26 -15.14 -16.96
N GLY A 179 11.14 -14.01 -16.25
CA GLY A 179 11.00 -12.66 -16.83
C GLY A 179 9.55 -12.21 -17.09
N LEU A 180 8.56 -13.07 -16.83
CA LEU A 180 7.14 -12.79 -17.03
C LEU A 180 6.63 -11.63 -16.15
N GLY A 181 7.01 -11.57 -14.87
CA GLY A 181 6.62 -10.46 -13.99
C GLY A 181 7.08 -9.09 -14.52
N LYS A 182 8.31 -9.01 -15.04
CA LYS A 182 8.83 -7.78 -15.67
C LYS A 182 8.00 -7.41 -16.91
N PHE A 183 7.68 -8.39 -17.75
CA PHE A 183 6.87 -8.18 -18.94
C PHE A 183 5.47 -7.64 -18.59
N MET A 184 4.83 -8.18 -17.54
CA MET A 184 3.54 -7.71 -17.05
C MET A 184 3.62 -6.28 -16.52
N MET A 185 4.64 -5.94 -15.73
CA MET A 185 4.81 -4.56 -15.25
C MET A 185 5.08 -3.57 -16.37
N GLN A 186 5.84 -3.96 -17.40
CA GLN A 186 6.05 -3.12 -18.59
C GLN A 186 4.73 -2.86 -19.34
N LEU A 187 3.85 -3.86 -19.46
CA LEU A 187 2.51 -3.66 -20.02
C LEU A 187 1.72 -2.66 -19.18
N ILE A 188 1.73 -2.82 -17.86
CA ILE A 188 1.00 -1.94 -16.94
C ILE A 188 1.49 -0.49 -17.04
N GLU A 189 2.80 -0.28 -17.14
CA GLU A 189 3.39 1.05 -17.38
C GLU A 189 2.89 1.64 -18.70
N GLN A 190 2.83 0.85 -19.78
CA GLN A 190 2.29 1.29 -21.07
C GLN A 190 0.80 1.62 -21.01
N ILE A 191 0.00 0.81 -20.31
CA ILE A 191 -1.43 1.08 -20.07
C ILE A 191 -1.59 2.40 -19.30
N ALA A 192 -0.79 2.64 -18.27
CA ALA A 192 -0.82 3.86 -17.48
C ALA A 192 -0.53 5.09 -18.36
N CYS A 193 0.58 5.07 -19.11
CA CYS A 193 0.97 6.15 -20.02
C CYS A 193 -0.10 6.42 -21.08
N LYS A 194 -0.64 5.38 -21.72
CA LYS A 194 -1.69 5.52 -22.75
C LYS A 194 -2.96 6.17 -22.22
N ASN A 195 -3.27 5.96 -20.95
CA ASN A 195 -4.43 6.55 -20.27
C ASN A 195 -4.10 7.86 -19.55
N GLN A 196 -2.90 8.44 -19.75
CA GLN A 196 -2.47 9.71 -19.17
C GLN A 196 -2.45 9.70 -17.64
N MET A 197 -2.07 8.57 -17.05
CA MET A 197 -1.76 8.50 -15.63
C MET A 197 -0.35 9.06 -15.39
N GLY A 198 -0.16 9.82 -14.31
CA GLY A 198 1.14 10.41 -13.98
C GLY A 198 2.12 9.43 -13.36
N ALA A 199 1.63 8.31 -12.83
CA ALA A 199 2.46 7.26 -12.22
C ALA A 199 1.79 5.89 -12.23
N VAL A 200 2.63 4.85 -12.05
CA VAL A 200 2.19 3.55 -11.51
C VAL A 200 2.58 3.47 -10.04
N MET A 201 1.64 3.06 -9.18
CA MET A 201 1.85 2.89 -7.73
C MET A 201 1.49 1.49 -7.28
N LEU A 202 2.09 1.03 -6.19
CA LEU A 202 1.78 -0.25 -5.54
C LEU A 202 2.22 -0.26 -4.07
N THR A 203 1.65 -1.17 -3.29
CA THR A 203 2.10 -1.44 -1.91
C THR A 203 2.84 -2.77 -1.86
N VAL A 204 3.95 -2.83 -1.14
CA VAL A 204 4.75 -4.04 -0.93
C VAL A 204 4.97 -4.27 0.57
N GLN A 205 4.84 -5.52 1.01
CA GLN A 205 5.19 -5.91 2.39
C GLN A 205 6.70 -5.85 2.58
N LYS A 206 7.17 -5.25 3.68
CA LYS A 206 8.61 -5.15 4.02
C LYS A 206 9.26 -6.53 4.17
N ALA A 207 8.51 -7.49 4.69
CA ALA A 207 8.94 -8.88 4.80
C ALA A 207 9.13 -9.56 3.42
N ASN A 208 8.46 -9.06 2.36
CA ASN A 208 8.60 -9.59 1.01
C ASN A 208 9.82 -9.00 0.29
N THR A 209 11.00 -9.38 0.75
CA THR A 209 12.30 -8.89 0.23
C THR A 209 12.51 -9.23 -1.24
N GLN A 210 11.96 -10.35 -1.72
CA GLN A 210 12.00 -10.76 -3.12
C GLN A 210 11.25 -9.76 -4.02
N ALA A 211 10.03 -9.38 -3.62
CA ALA A 211 9.24 -8.39 -4.35
C ALA A 211 9.90 -7.00 -4.32
N ILE A 212 10.46 -6.58 -3.17
CA ILE A 212 11.20 -5.31 -3.06
C ILE A 212 12.38 -5.29 -4.03
N ALA A 213 13.19 -6.36 -4.06
CA ALA A 213 14.31 -6.48 -4.99
C ALA A 213 13.84 -6.46 -6.46
N PHE A 214 12.72 -7.12 -6.76
CA PHE A 214 12.11 -7.10 -8.08
C PHE A 214 11.70 -5.69 -8.52
N TYR A 215 10.92 -4.97 -7.71
CA TYR A 215 10.47 -3.62 -8.05
C TYR A 215 11.62 -2.60 -8.12
N THR A 216 12.62 -2.74 -7.25
CA THR A 216 13.84 -1.91 -7.28
C THR A 216 14.59 -2.09 -8.61
N LYS A 217 14.72 -3.33 -9.11
CA LYS A 217 15.31 -3.60 -10.44
C LYS A 217 14.51 -2.97 -11.58
N LEU A 218 13.19 -2.80 -11.41
CA LEU A 218 12.32 -2.11 -12.36
C LEU A 218 12.31 -0.57 -12.21
N ARG A 219 13.15 -0.04 -11.32
CA ARG A 219 13.31 1.39 -11.00
C ARG A 219 12.09 2.02 -10.33
N TYR A 220 11.31 1.23 -9.61
CA TYR A 220 10.34 1.77 -8.65
C TYR A 220 11.09 2.30 -7.43
N VAL A 221 10.59 3.40 -6.87
CA VAL A 221 11.16 4.06 -5.69
C VAL A 221 10.10 4.16 -4.59
N ILE A 222 10.55 4.26 -3.33
CA ILE A 222 9.65 4.51 -2.20
C ILE A 222 8.99 5.87 -2.39
N SER A 223 7.66 5.89 -2.44
CA SER A 223 6.89 7.10 -2.64
C SER A 223 6.99 8.02 -1.41
N SER A 224 6.91 9.32 -1.63
CA SER A 224 6.81 10.36 -0.59
C SER A 224 5.65 10.14 0.38
N THR A 225 4.59 9.44 -0.06
CA THR A 225 3.39 9.08 0.71
C THR A 225 3.53 7.76 1.47
N SER A 226 4.65 7.04 1.31
CA SER A 226 4.90 5.81 2.06
C SER A 226 5.04 6.09 3.56
N PRO A 227 4.59 5.20 4.47
CA PRO A 227 4.71 5.41 5.91
C PRO A 227 6.12 5.80 6.38
N SER A 228 7.16 5.13 5.86
CA SER A 228 8.57 5.43 6.18
C SER A 228 9.03 6.82 5.77
N ARG A 229 8.34 7.44 4.82
CA ARG A 229 8.61 8.79 4.37
C ARG A 229 7.79 9.79 5.19
N VAL A 230 6.50 9.58 5.36
CA VAL A 230 5.59 10.56 6.00
C VAL A 230 5.98 10.84 7.44
N ASP A 231 6.22 9.79 8.24
CA ASP A 231 6.61 9.91 9.65
C ASP A 231 7.52 8.73 10.02
N PRO A 232 8.79 8.96 10.42
CA PRO A 232 9.72 7.90 10.77
C PRO A 232 9.21 6.95 11.88
N GLN A 233 8.44 7.46 12.84
CA GLN A 233 7.93 6.67 13.96
C GLN A 233 6.80 5.75 13.49
N ILE A 234 5.84 6.28 12.72
CA ILE A 234 4.79 5.47 12.08
C ILE A 234 5.42 4.49 11.07
N GLY A 235 6.45 4.95 10.37
CA GLY A 235 7.19 4.19 9.39
C GLY A 235 7.81 2.91 9.94
N LEU A 236 8.31 2.92 11.18
CA LEU A 236 8.85 1.73 11.83
C LEU A 236 7.76 0.70 12.16
N ASP A 237 6.57 1.18 12.54
CA ASP A 237 5.46 0.33 12.97
C ASP A 237 4.69 -0.30 11.80
N LYS A 238 4.66 0.34 10.63
CA LYS A 238 3.95 -0.22 9.46
C LYS A 238 4.78 -1.34 8.80
N SER A 239 4.12 -2.45 8.49
CA SER A 239 4.68 -3.65 7.84
C SER A 239 4.92 -3.51 6.34
N TYR A 240 4.55 -2.38 5.73
CA TYR A 240 4.58 -2.19 4.27
C TYR A 240 5.22 -0.87 3.83
N GLU A 241 5.53 -0.78 2.54
CA GLU A 241 5.98 0.42 1.84
C GLU A 241 5.11 0.67 0.60
N ILE A 242 4.90 1.94 0.25
CA ILE A 242 4.28 2.35 -1.00
C ILE A 242 5.39 2.70 -1.99
N LEU A 243 5.39 2.03 -3.14
CA LEU A 243 6.32 2.28 -4.23
C LEU A 243 5.62 2.99 -5.38
N CYS A 244 6.37 3.80 -6.12
CA CYS A 244 5.88 4.47 -7.32
C CYS A 244 6.95 4.51 -8.42
N LYS A 245 6.48 4.72 -9.65
CA LYS A 245 7.28 5.07 -10.81
C LYS A 245 6.53 6.14 -11.59
N THR A 246 7.09 7.34 -11.62
CA THR A 246 6.45 8.51 -12.24
C THR A 246 6.84 8.69 -13.70
N PHE A 247 5.97 9.32 -14.48
CA PHE A 247 6.16 9.52 -15.92
C PHE A 247 6.34 10.98 -16.33
N ASP A 248 5.95 11.91 -15.47
CA ASP A 248 6.07 13.35 -15.70
C ASP A 248 6.63 14.09 -14.47
N SER A 249 7.02 15.35 -14.68
CA SER A 249 7.64 16.18 -13.64
C SER A 249 6.69 16.55 -12.51
N GLU A 250 5.38 16.70 -12.78
CA GLU A 250 4.40 17.02 -11.74
C GLU A 250 4.25 15.83 -10.80
N ALA A 251 4.04 14.63 -11.36
CA ALA A 251 3.97 13.38 -10.62
C ALA A 251 5.24 13.12 -9.83
N LYS A 252 6.40 13.31 -10.44
CA LYS A 252 7.70 13.20 -9.76
C LYS A 252 7.78 14.12 -8.55
N SER A 253 7.43 15.40 -8.71
CA SER A 253 7.54 16.38 -7.62
C SER A 253 6.67 16.04 -6.40
N LYS A 254 5.50 15.43 -6.62
CA LYS A 254 4.56 15.05 -5.56
C LYS A 254 4.85 13.68 -4.95
N LEU A 255 5.19 12.68 -5.77
CA LEU A 255 5.27 11.28 -5.36
C LEU A 255 6.69 10.78 -5.11
N GLU A 256 7.72 11.41 -5.66
CA GLU A 256 9.12 11.05 -5.46
C GLU A 256 9.81 12.21 -4.72
N ARG A 257 10.16 12.02 -3.44
CA ARG A 257 10.94 13.06 -2.74
C ARG A 257 12.25 13.33 -3.45
N GLN A 258 12.63 14.60 -3.53
CA GLN A 258 13.97 14.97 -3.94
C GLN A 258 14.97 14.50 -2.87
N ALA A 259 16.08 13.90 -3.29
CA ALA A 259 17.17 13.45 -2.41
C ALA A 259 17.84 14.59 -1.60
N THR A 260 17.37 15.83 -1.71
CA THR A 260 17.94 17.01 -1.06
C THR A 260 17.33 17.34 0.31
N ASP A 261 16.27 16.64 0.72
CA ASP A 261 15.60 16.87 2.02
C ASP A 261 16.02 15.87 3.10
N GLU A 262 17.16 15.19 2.97
CA GLU A 262 17.79 14.61 4.16
C GLU A 262 18.25 15.77 5.06
N PRO A 263 17.77 15.86 6.32
CA PRO A 263 18.32 16.82 7.24
C PRO A 263 19.80 16.46 7.41
N ARG A 264 20.70 17.34 6.97
CA ARG A 264 22.12 17.28 7.35
C ARG A 264 22.16 17.02 8.84
N GLN A 265 22.64 15.83 9.20
CA GLN A 265 22.84 15.42 10.57
C GLN A 265 23.84 16.44 11.15
N LYS A 266 23.32 17.48 11.80
CA LYS A 266 24.16 18.44 12.50
C LYS A 266 24.81 17.63 13.60
N GLN A 267 26.13 17.41 13.48
CA GLN A 267 26.92 16.81 14.54
C GLN A 267 26.57 17.53 15.85
N PRO A 268 26.28 16.79 16.94
CA PRO A 268 26.01 17.43 18.21
C PRO A 268 27.25 18.25 18.57
N ARG A 269 27.06 19.55 18.80
CA ARG A 269 28.12 20.41 19.31
C ARG A 269 28.66 19.78 20.58
N GLN A 270 29.94 19.45 20.57
CA GLN A 270 30.66 18.94 21.73
C GLN A 270 30.58 20.00 22.82
N TRP A 271 29.80 19.71 23.87
CA TRP A 271 29.73 20.55 25.06
C TRP A 271 30.96 20.25 25.91
N HIS A 272 31.92 21.19 25.96
CA HIS A 272 33.00 21.15 26.93
C HIS A 272 32.49 21.70 28.26
N TRP A 273 32.54 20.87 29.30
CA TRP A 273 32.34 21.28 30.69
C TRP A 273 33.57 22.08 31.15
N PRO A 274 33.42 23.27 31.77
CA PRO A 274 34.53 23.93 32.42
C PRO A 274 34.95 23.15 33.68
N GLU A 275 36.25 22.88 33.81
CA GLU A 275 36.86 22.26 34.98
C GLU A 275 36.66 23.13 36.24
N LYS A 276 36.44 22.44 37.36
CA LYS A 276 36.20 23.03 38.68
C LYS A 276 37.47 23.74 39.17
N HIS A 277 37.40 25.07 39.31
CA HIS A 277 38.33 25.79 40.16
C HIS A 277 37.85 25.75 41.62
N GLN A 278 38.80 25.39 42.48
CA GLN A 278 38.70 25.21 43.92
C GLN A 278 38.34 26.54 44.60
N LEU A 279 37.35 26.50 45.50
CA LEU A 279 37.06 27.60 46.44
C LEU A 279 37.82 27.33 47.73
N GLU A 280 38.76 28.23 48.06
CA GLU A 280 39.45 28.28 49.34
C GLU A 280 38.51 28.80 50.45
N ARG A 281 38.80 28.33 51.68
CA ARG A 281 38.15 28.71 52.94
C ARG A 281 38.53 30.13 53.34
N GLY A 282 37.59 30.91 53.87
CA GLY A 282 37.90 32.16 54.55
C GLY A 282 36.68 32.98 54.96
N ASP A 283 36.30 32.80 56.21
CA ASP A 283 35.71 33.78 57.13
C ASP A 283 34.27 34.28 57.01
N ALA A 284 33.56 33.94 58.08
CA ALA A 284 32.32 34.48 58.57
C ALA A 284 32.43 35.96 58.91
N GLN A 285 31.39 36.73 58.60
CA GLN A 285 30.57 37.48 59.57
C GLN A 285 29.65 38.48 58.85
N ARG A 286 28.54 38.78 59.54
CA ARG A 286 27.51 39.83 59.31
C ARG A 286 26.31 39.43 58.45
N LEU A 287 25.26 39.01 59.16
CA LEU A 287 23.87 39.36 58.82
C LEU A 287 23.66 40.87 59.11
N PRO A 288 22.75 41.52 58.36
CA PRO A 288 21.47 41.83 58.99
C PRO A 288 20.24 41.59 58.10
N THR A 289 19.22 41.08 58.79
CA THR A 289 17.76 41.24 58.63
C THR A 289 17.23 42.15 57.51
N ALA A 290 16.33 41.60 56.69
CA ALA A 290 15.10 42.30 56.30
C ALA A 290 14.03 41.29 55.83
N SER A 291 12.87 41.42 56.44
CA SER A 291 11.61 40.71 56.22
C SER A 291 10.87 41.19 54.97
N ALA A 292 10.35 40.26 54.18
CA ALA A 292 9.13 40.31 53.35
C ALA A 292 9.21 39.10 52.40
N GLY A 293 8.24 38.22 52.20
CA GLY A 293 6.79 38.23 52.41
C GLY A 293 6.21 37.45 51.23
N PHE A 294 5.34 36.46 51.50
CA PHE A 294 4.55 35.65 50.54
C PHE A 294 5.37 34.72 49.62
N GLY A 295 4.98 33.49 49.28
CA GLY A 295 3.76 32.70 49.44
C GLY A 295 3.85 31.60 48.35
N GLY A 296 3.85 30.33 48.74
CA GLY A 296 2.81 29.40 48.28
C GLY A 296 2.99 28.83 46.86
N GLU A 297 3.35 27.55 46.81
CA GLU A 297 2.94 26.59 45.76
C GLU A 297 3.46 26.77 44.32
N ARG A 298 4.64 26.19 44.01
CA ARG A 298 4.90 25.38 42.79
C ARG A 298 6.07 24.42 43.01
N ARG A 299 5.90 23.41 43.86
CA ARG A 299 6.77 22.23 43.95
C ARG A 299 5.90 20.97 43.95
N LEU A 300 5.40 20.57 42.77
CA LEU A 300 4.64 19.32 42.65
C LEU A 300 4.65 18.69 41.25
N LEU A 301 5.70 18.89 40.45
CA LEU A 301 5.79 18.21 39.14
C LEU A 301 7.17 17.69 38.76
N LEU A 302 8.08 17.55 39.74
CA LEU A 302 9.42 16.97 39.51
C LEU A 302 9.79 15.83 40.46
N LEU A 303 8.82 15.25 41.18
CA LEU A 303 9.06 14.15 42.12
C LEU A 303 8.12 12.93 41.96
N LEU A 304 7.47 12.80 40.79
CA LEU A 304 6.63 11.63 40.46
C LEU A 304 7.15 10.82 39.26
N LEU A 305 8.45 10.92 38.95
CA LEU A 305 9.05 10.21 37.81
C LEU A 305 10.32 9.40 38.12
N LEU A 306 10.61 9.12 39.40
CA LEU A 306 11.85 8.41 39.78
C LEU A 306 11.73 7.35 40.88
N LEU A 307 10.55 6.81 41.18
CA LEU A 307 10.42 5.81 42.27
C LEU A 307 9.41 4.66 42.05
N LEU A 308 9.27 4.13 40.82
CA LEU A 308 8.63 2.82 40.61
C LEU A 308 9.45 1.90 39.69
N CYS A 309 10.76 1.87 39.93
CA CYS A 309 11.60 0.71 39.62
C CYS A 309 12.10 0.14 40.95
N ARG A 310 11.81 -1.15 41.18
CA ARG A 310 12.27 -2.08 42.26
C ARG A 310 11.29 -2.33 43.41
N GLY A 311 10.94 -3.60 43.59
CA GLY A 311 10.43 -4.15 44.84
C GLY A 311 9.58 -5.41 44.66
N ASP A 312 10.23 -6.58 44.66
CA ASP A 312 9.63 -7.91 44.59
C ASP A 312 9.11 -8.45 45.95
N VAL A 313 8.30 -9.54 45.84
CA VAL A 313 8.05 -10.72 46.71
C VAL A 313 7.06 -10.70 47.91
N LEU A 314 6.29 -11.82 47.97
CA LEU A 314 5.58 -12.52 49.06
C LEU A 314 4.08 -12.16 49.21
N GLY A 315 3.10 -13.08 49.27
CA GLY A 315 3.05 -14.54 49.28
C GLY A 315 1.60 -15.03 49.53
N ASP A 316 1.27 -16.18 48.95
CA ASP A 316 0.34 -17.26 49.36
C ASP A 316 -1.16 -17.10 49.75
N THR A 317 -1.94 -17.92 49.01
CA THR A 317 -3.08 -18.77 49.41
C THR A 317 -4.44 -18.17 49.79
N ALA A 318 -5.48 -18.47 48.99
CA ALA A 318 -6.58 -19.36 49.39
C ALA A 318 -7.66 -19.46 48.30
N SER A 319 -7.98 -20.71 47.97
CA SER A 319 -9.12 -21.24 47.22
C SER A 319 -10.50 -20.72 47.66
N ILE A 320 -11.48 -20.71 46.73
CA ILE A 320 -12.83 -21.32 46.83
C ILE A 320 -13.65 -20.97 45.57
N LEU A 321 -13.90 -21.96 44.72
CA LEU A 321 -15.11 -22.16 43.90
C LEU A 321 -16.06 -23.05 44.74
N PRO A 322 -17.40 -23.13 44.53
CA PRO A 322 -17.95 -23.47 43.21
C PRO A 322 -19.43 -23.11 42.88
N SER A 323 -19.77 -23.23 41.59
CA SER A 323 -21.04 -23.79 41.04
C SER A 323 -22.36 -23.01 41.26
N HIS A 324 -23.48 -23.17 40.54
CA HIS A 324 -23.85 -23.85 39.29
C HIS A 324 -25.28 -23.35 38.92
N ARG A 325 -25.66 -23.69 37.68
CA ARG A 325 -27.02 -23.94 37.13
C ARG A 325 -27.82 -22.75 36.57
N SER A 326 -28.12 -22.75 35.25
CA SER A 326 -29.09 -23.60 34.49
C SER A 326 -30.50 -23.00 34.63
N ARG A 327 -31.34 -22.85 33.60
CA ARG A 327 -31.76 -23.84 32.59
C ARG A 327 -32.82 -23.19 31.66
N ARG A 328 -32.81 -23.54 30.36
CA ARG A 328 -33.96 -23.87 29.46
C ARG A 328 -35.11 -22.83 29.28
N SER A 329 -35.88 -22.72 28.18
CA SER A 329 -36.19 -23.59 27.03
C SER A 329 -37.26 -22.95 26.12
N HIS A 330 -37.28 -23.37 24.83
CA HIS A 330 -38.45 -23.49 23.90
C HIS A 330 -39.00 -22.17 23.31
N ASN A 331 -39.58 -22.06 22.11
CA ASN A 331 -40.07 -22.94 21.02
C ASN A 331 -40.11 -22.04 19.74
N ARG A 332 -39.74 -22.48 18.52
CA ARG A 332 -40.51 -23.21 17.48
C ARG A 332 -41.43 -22.33 16.59
N GLU A 333 -41.27 -22.49 15.26
CA GLU A 333 -42.23 -22.23 14.15
C GLU A 333 -42.62 -20.77 13.83
N ALA A 334 -42.97 -20.32 12.61
CA ALA A 334 -42.95 -20.85 11.25
C ALA A 334 -43.29 -19.70 10.25
N LEU A 335 -42.90 -19.91 8.98
CA LEU A 335 -43.65 -19.61 7.74
C LEU A 335 -44.05 -18.18 7.30
N MET A 336 -43.94 -18.05 5.97
CA MET A 336 -44.63 -17.17 5.02
C MET A 336 -44.00 -15.83 4.61
N ALA A 337 -43.67 -15.84 3.32
CA ALA A 337 -43.42 -14.71 2.47
C ALA A 337 -44.67 -13.84 2.30
N THR A 338 -44.46 -12.53 2.26
CA THR A 338 -45.26 -11.62 1.43
C THR A 338 -44.31 -10.63 0.77
N ALA A 339 -44.27 -10.71 -0.56
CA ALA A 339 -43.70 -9.69 -1.41
C ALA A 339 -44.68 -8.51 -1.44
N GLU A 340 -44.24 -7.33 -1.03
CA GLU A 340 -44.96 -6.10 -1.35
C GLU A 340 -44.02 -4.99 -1.80
N ASN A 341 -44.44 -4.44 -2.92
CA ASN A 341 -43.78 -3.50 -3.81
C ASN A 341 -43.69 -2.12 -3.16
N LYS A 342 -42.47 -1.63 -2.87
CA LYS A 342 -42.22 -0.21 -2.56
C LYS A 342 -41.07 0.31 -3.41
N ARG A 343 -41.41 1.18 -4.37
CA ARG A 343 -40.50 2.05 -5.11
C ARG A 343 -39.54 2.77 -4.16
N PRO A 344 -38.23 2.88 -4.43
CA PRO A 344 -37.40 3.85 -3.75
C PRO A 344 -37.27 5.13 -4.59
N ARG A 345 -37.64 6.23 -3.94
CA ARG A 345 -37.28 7.60 -4.31
C ARG A 345 -35.76 7.76 -4.31
N LEU A 346 -35.29 8.65 -5.17
CA LEU A 346 -33.93 9.18 -5.25
C LEU A 346 -33.38 9.55 -3.85
N SER A 347 -32.24 8.97 -3.48
CA SER A 347 -31.43 9.38 -2.34
C SER A 347 -29.96 9.29 -2.74
N SER A 348 -29.34 10.45 -2.91
CA SER A 348 -27.91 10.64 -3.04
C SER A 348 -27.22 10.19 -1.76
N ARG A 349 -26.71 8.96 -1.74
CA ARG A 349 -25.92 8.44 -0.63
C ARG A 349 -24.45 8.59 -0.96
N ALA A 350 -23.82 9.58 -0.33
CA ALA A 350 -22.38 9.75 -0.30
C ALA A 350 -21.72 8.44 0.18
N GLU A 351 -20.87 7.87 -0.68
CA GLU A 351 -20.00 6.76 -0.31
C GLU A 351 -19.03 7.24 0.78
N LYS A 352 -19.12 6.57 1.93
CA LYS A 352 -18.21 6.77 3.05
C LYS A 352 -16.84 6.23 2.64
N LYS A 353 -15.88 7.15 2.43
CA LYS A 353 -14.45 6.86 2.38
C LYS A 353 -14.04 5.99 3.57
N PRO A 354 -13.15 4.99 3.41
CA PRO A 354 -12.55 4.33 4.55
C PRO A 354 -11.69 5.35 5.30
N ARG A 355 -12.09 5.63 6.54
CA ARG A 355 -11.26 6.35 7.51
C ARG A 355 -10.08 5.45 7.84
N LEU A 356 -8.88 5.86 7.43
CA LEU A 356 -7.67 5.45 8.12
C LEU A 356 -7.79 5.95 9.55
N TYR A 357 -7.94 5.02 10.49
CA TYR A 357 -7.61 5.29 11.89
C TYR A 357 -6.08 5.24 11.99
N LEU A 358 -5.55 6.36 12.51
CA LEU A 358 -4.15 6.72 12.85
C LEU A 358 -3.08 5.63 12.63
#